data_AF-A0A7M2A3F2-F1
#
_entry.id   AF-A0A7M2A3F2-F1
#
_cell.length_a   1.000
_cell.length_b   1.000
_cell.length_c   1.000
_cell.angle_alpha   90.00
_cell.angle_beta   90.00
_cell.angle_gamma   90.00
#
_symmetry.space_group_name_H-M   'P 1'
#
loop_
_entity.id
_entity.type
_entity.pdbx_description
1 polymer ?
#
loop_
_entity_poly.entity_id
_entity_poly.type
_entity_poly.pdbx_seq_one_letter_code
_entity_poly.pdbx_strand_id
1 'polypeptide(L)'
;MNDKLNSLFLELEIIKETYVDLSTWNLDKKSKMPWTEYKKEYENIGEVFDSSGFRSIQIELIEEVIYSIMEMLDGYKNLNFEADIIDKSTGESIIKNVQLHDKYRDYIEAKKQS
;
A
#
# COMPACT_ATOMS: atom_id res chain seq x y z
N MET A 1 0.02 -15.16 -12.89
CA MET A 1 -0.88 -14.08 -12.47
C MET A 1 -1.36 -13.37 -13.72
N ASN A 2 -2.65 -13.00 -13.82
CA ASN A 2 -3.18 -12.25 -14.97
C ASN A 2 -2.44 -10.91 -15.08
N ASP A 3 -2.06 -10.49 -16.29
CA ASP A 3 -1.36 -9.21 -16.53
C ASP A 3 -2.09 -8.02 -15.91
N LYS A 4 -3.43 -8.03 -15.88
CA LYS A 4 -4.23 -6.96 -15.24
C LYS A 4 -4.08 -6.92 -13.72
N LEU A 5 -3.99 -8.10 -13.07
CA LEU A 5 -3.72 -8.19 -11.63
C LEU A 5 -2.30 -7.77 -11.31
N ASN A 6 -1.33 -8.16 -12.14
CA ASN A 6 0.05 -7.68 -12.02
C ASN A 6 0.11 -6.15 -12.07
N SER A 7 -0.59 -5.53 -13.02
CA SER A 7 -0.66 -4.07 -13.14
C SER A 7 -1.31 -3.42 -11.92
N LEU A 8 -2.40 -4.00 -11.40
CA LEU A 8 -3.02 -3.52 -10.16
C LEU A 8 -2.03 -3.53 -8.99
N PHE A 9 -1.34 -4.64 -8.77
CA PHE A 9 -0.38 -4.77 -7.66
C PHE A 9 0.85 -3.89 -7.84
N LEU A 10 1.31 -3.70 -9.08
CA LEU A 10 2.39 -2.76 -9.38
C LEU A 10 1.99 -1.32 -9.02
N GLU A 11 0.78 -0.89 -9.38
CA GLU A 11 0.30 0.47 -9.05
C GLU A 11 0.14 0.65 -7.53
N LEU A 12 -0.36 -0.36 -6.82
CA LEU A 12 -0.44 -0.33 -5.36
C LEU A 12 0.95 -0.25 -4.70
N GLU A 13 1.92 -0.93 -5.27
CA GLU A 13 3.31 -0.87 -4.84
C GLU A 13 3.91 0.53 -5.08
N ILE A 14 3.66 1.14 -6.23
CA ILE A 14 4.09 2.51 -6.53
C ILE A 14 3.46 3.50 -5.54
N ILE A 15 2.17 3.34 -5.24
CA ILE A 15 1.47 4.14 -4.23
C ILE A 15 2.15 3.96 -2.86
N LYS A 16 2.38 2.72 -2.42
CA LYS A 16 3.08 2.43 -1.16
C LYS A 16 4.42 3.14 -1.11
N GLU A 17 5.28 2.90 -2.09
CA GLU A 17 6.63 3.49 -2.13
C GLU A 17 6.60 5.01 -2.10
N THR A 18 5.67 5.64 -2.82
CA THR A 18 5.49 7.11 -2.81
C THR A 18 5.20 7.63 -1.40
N TYR A 19 4.31 6.98 -0.64
CA TYR A 19 3.96 7.43 0.71
C TYR A 19 5.01 7.05 1.76
N VAL A 20 5.69 5.91 1.59
CA VAL A 20 6.85 5.53 2.41
C VAL A 20 7.98 6.55 2.23
N ASP A 21 8.30 6.92 1.00
CA ASP A 21 9.33 7.93 0.70
C ASP A 21 8.94 9.29 1.27
N LEU A 22 7.69 9.71 1.05
CA LEU A 22 7.18 10.97 1.58
C LEU A 22 7.32 11.02 3.11
N SER A 23 6.84 10.00 3.82
CA SER A 23 6.92 9.94 5.28
C SER A 23 8.35 9.87 5.80
N THR A 24 9.22 9.10 5.14
CA THR A 24 10.63 8.93 5.53
C THR A 24 11.45 10.20 5.31
N TRP A 25 11.29 10.87 4.15
CA TRP A 25 11.97 12.13 3.85
C TRP A 25 11.58 13.23 4.85
N ASN A 26 10.36 13.17 5.36
CA ASN A 26 9.83 14.13 6.32
C ASN A 26 10.36 13.92 7.74
N LEU A 27 11.22 12.95 8.01
CA LEU A 27 11.96 12.93 9.27
C LEU A 27 13.02 14.05 9.34
N ASP A 28 13.46 14.59 8.20
CA ASP A 28 14.36 15.74 8.17
C ASP A 28 13.61 17.03 8.55
N LYS A 29 14.12 17.74 9.55
CA LYS A 29 13.64 19.05 10.01
C LYS A 29 13.60 20.11 8.91
N LYS A 30 14.46 19.97 7.90
CA LYS A 30 14.49 20.86 6.73
C LYS A 30 13.38 20.57 5.74
N SER A 31 12.68 19.44 5.87
CA SER A 31 11.60 19.10 4.96
C SER A 31 10.42 20.07 5.08
N LYS A 32 9.83 20.36 3.92
CA LYS A 32 8.59 21.13 3.80
C LYS A 32 7.43 20.14 3.71
N MET A 33 6.51 20.20 4.67
CA MET A 33 5.40 19.27 4.79
C MET A 33 4.05 20.01 4.66
N PRO A 34 3.67 20.49 3.47
CA PRO A 34 2.45 21.30 3.30
C PRO A 34 1.15 20.49 3.49
N TRP A 35 1.23 19.17 3.56
CA TRP A 35 0.08 18.26 3.66
C TRP A 35 -0.27 17.88 5.10
N THR A 36 0.59 18.17 6.09
CA THR A 36 0.41 17.76 7.50
C THR A 36 0.38 18.93 8.43
N GLU A 37 -0.43 18.83 9.49
CA GLU A 37 -0.38 19.72 10.64
C GLU A 37 0.59 19.20 11.72
N TYR A 38 1.04 17.94 11.60
CA TYR A 38 1.86 17.23 12.59
C TYR A 38 3.36 17.31 12.32
N LYS A 39 3.84 18.44 11.77
CA LYS A 39 5.25 18.57 11.36
C LYS A 39 6.21 18.31 12.52
N LYS A 40 5.89 18.82 13.71
CA LYS A 40 6.75 18.71 14.90
C LYS A 40 6.91 17.27 15.36
N GLU A 41 5.87 16.45 15.19
CA GLU A 41 5.87 15.03 15.54
C GLU A 41 6.80 14.25 14.62
N TYR A 42 6.78 14.52 13.30
CA TYR A 42 7.74 13.94 12.35
C TYR A 42 9.18 14.32 12.70
N GLU A 43 9.43 15.58 13.05
CA GLU A 43 10.74 16.04 13.49
C GLU A 43 11.21 15.34 14.77
N ASN A 44 10.32 15.19 15.76
CA ASN A 44 10.62 14.47 17.01
C ASN A 44 10.91 12.99 16.74
N ILE A 45 10.19 12.34 15.82
CA ILE A 45 10.45 10.95 15.42
C ILE A 45 11.84 10.87 14.75
N GLY A 46 12.18 11.81 13.88
CA GLY A 46 13.48 11.86 13.19
C GLY A 46 14.68 12.10 14.10
N GLU A 47 14.47 12.60 15.33
CA GLU A 47 15.54 12.68 16.34
C GLU A 47 15.88 11.33 16.97
N VAL A 48 14.95 10.37 16.95
CA VAL A 48 15.07 9.09 17.67
C VAL A 48 15.25 7.92 16.71
N PHE A 49 14.52 7.91 15.61
CA PHE A 49 14.58 6.86 14.60
C PHE A 49 15.49 7.25 13.45
N ASP A 50 16.35 6.32 13.03
CA ASP A 50 16.98 6.44 11.74
C ASP A 50 15.95 6.23 10.62
N SER A 51 16.21 6.85 9.46
CA SER A 51 15.30 6.81 8.32
C SER A 51 15.05 5.40 7.80
N SER A 52 15.97 4.45 7.99
CA SER A 52 15.82 3.08 7.49
C SER A 52 14.86 2.27 8.35
N GLY A 53 14.95 2.38 9.68
CA GLY A 53 14.04 1.72 10.61
C GLY A 53 12.61 2.27 10.50
N PHE A 54 12.47 3.60 10.40
CA PHE A 54 11.15 4.20 10.17
C PHE A 54 10.55 3.78 8.82
N ARG A 55 11.36 3.75 7.76
CA ARG A 55 10.94 3.25 6.44
C ARG A 55 10.40 1.82 6.52
N SER A 56 11.08 0.91 7.22
CA SER A 56 10.61 -0.47 7.39
C SER A 56 9.24 -0.54 8.07
N ILE A 57 9.02 0.27 9.10
CA ILE A 57 7.72 0.37 9.79
C ILE A 57 6.63 0.90 8.84
N GLN A 58 6.95 1.92 8.03
CA GLN A 58 5.99 2.48 7.07
C GLN A 58 5.64 1.48 5.96
N ILE A 59 6.62 0.70 5.47
CA ILE A 59 6.38 -0.38 4.52
C ILE A 59 5.42 -1.41 5.11
N GLU A 60 5.71 -1.94 6.30
CA GLU A 60 4.86 -2.92 6.97
C GLU A 60 3.43 -2.40 7.16
N LEU A 61 3.29 -1.19 7.70
CA LEU A 61 1.99 -0.59 7.98
C LEU A 61 1.15 -0.40 6.71
N ILE A 62 1.76 0.13 5.64
CA ILE A 62 1.03 0.39 4.40
C ILE A 62 0.72 -0.92 3.66
N GLU A 63 1.62 -1.92 3.67
CA GLU A 63 1.34 -3.27 3.15
C GLU A 63 0.11 -3.89 3.84
N GLU A 64 0.03 -3.82 5.16
CA GLU A 64 -1.10 -4.37 5.94
C GLU A 64 -2.42 -3.59 5.71
N VAL A 65 -2.34 -2.28 5.49
CA VAL A 65 -3.51 -1.48 5.07
C VAL A 65 -4.00 -1.91 3.69
N ILE A 66 -3.10 -2.06 2.71
CA ILE A 66 -3.45 -2.53 1.36
C ILE A 66 -4.05 -3.93 1.44
N TYR A 67 -3.43 -4.84 2.20
CA TYR A 67 -3.94 -6.20 2.43
C TYR A 67 -5.35 -6.18 3.02
N SER A 68 -5.60 -5.34 4.02
CA SER A 68 -6.94 -5.18 4.63
C SER A 68 -7.98 -4.64 3.65
N ILE A 69 -7.59 -3.77 2.72
CA ILE A 69 -8.45 -3.30 1.62
C ILE A 69 -8.76 -4.47 0.67
N MET A 70 -7.78 -5.32 0.35
CA MET A 70 -8.01 -6.51 -0.47
C MET A 70 -8.97 -7.49 0.21
N GLU A 71 -8.79 -7.77 1.50
CA GLU A 71 -9.73 -8.59 2.29
C GLU A 71 -11.15 -8.02 2.26
N MET A 72 -11.28 -6.69 2.30
CA MET A 72 -12.57 -6.01 2.19
C MET A 72 -13.20 -6.25 0.82
N LEU A 73 -12.43 -6.15 -0.27
CA LEU A 73 -12.90 -6.40 -1.63
C LEU A 73 -13.25 -7.89 -1.86
N ASP A 74 -12.51 -8.80 -1.22
CA ASP A 74 -12.80 -10.24 -1.25
C ASP A 74 -14.02 -10.65 -0.39
N GLY A 75 -14.61 -9.69 0.34
CA GLY A 75 -15.81 -9.92 1.16
C GLY A 75 -15.57 -10.39 2.59
N TYR A 76 -14.33 -10.34 3.09
CA TYR A 76 -14.00 -10.69 4.49
C TYR A 76 -14.23 -9.55 5.49
N LYS A 77 -14.64 -8.36 5.02
CA LYS A 77 -14.99 -7.22 5.87
C LYS A 77 -16.43 -6.75 5.58
N ASN A 78 -16.94 -5.88 6.45
CA ASN A 78 -18.35 -5.50 6.48
C ASN A 78 -18.73 -4.42 5.47
N LEU A 79 -18.58 -4.70 4.17
CA LEU A 79 -19.29 -3.93 3.14
C LEU A 79 -20.73 -4.44 3.05
N ASN A 80 -21.69 -3.52 2.94
CA ASN A 80 -23.10 -3.86 2.72
C ASN A 80 -23.43 -4.11 1.23
N PHE A 81 -22.42 -4.14 0.38
CA PHE A 81 -22.49 -4.44 -1.05
C PHE A 81 -21.22 -5.19 -1.47
N GLU A 82 -21.30 -5.90 -2.61
CA GLU A 82 -20.13 -6.50 -3.25
C GLU A 82 -19.41 -5.44 -4.10
N ALA A 83 -18.11 -5.32 -3.91
CA ALA A 83 -17.25 -4.42 -4.67
C ALA A 83 -16.44 -5.23 -5.69
N ASP A 84 -16.29 -4.71 -6.90
CA ASP A 84 -15.60 -5.41 -7.98
C ASP A 84 -14.64 -4.47 -8.70
N ILE A 85 -13.57 -5.04 -9.27
CA ILE A 85 -12.62 -4.33 -10.13
C ILE A 85 -12.85 -4.81 -11.56
N ILE A 86 -13.37 -3.92 -12.38
CA ILE A 86 -13.81 -4.23 -13.73
C ILE A 86 -12.81 -3.68 -14.74
N ASP A 87 -12.43 -4.51 -15.71
CA ASP A 87 -11.68 -4.03 -16.87
C ASP A 87 -12.57 -3.14 -17.73
N LYS A 88 -12.15 -1.89 -17.91
CA LYS A 88 -12.92 -0.86 -18.62
C LYS A 88 -13.23 -1.21 -20.08
N SER A 89 -12.38 -1.98 -20.75
CA SER A 89 -12.52 -2.29 -22.18
C SER A 89 -13.45 -3.46 -22.45
N THR A 90 -13.46 -4.45 -21.56
CA THR A 90 -14.22 -5.71 -21.71
C THR A 90 -15.47 -5.76 -20.85
N GLY A 91 -15.52 -4.96 -19.77
CA GLY A 91 -16.58 -5.02 -18.76
C GLY A 91 -16.48 -6.26 -17.86
N GLU A 92 -15.41 -7.04 -17.98
CA GLU A 92 -15.20 -8.25 -17.19
C GLU A 92 -14.52 -7.92 -15.86
N SER A 93 -14.96 -8.58 -14.80
CA SER A 93 -14.27 -8.57 -13.51
C SER A 93 -12.88 -9.17 -13.64
N ILE A 94 -11.86 -8.44 -13.19
CA ILE A 94 -10.48 -8.95 -13.16
C ILE A 94 -10.19 -9.78 -11.90
N ILE A 95 -11.12 -9.78 -10.94
CA ILE A 95 -11.00 -10.45 -9.64
C ILE A 95 -11.97 -11.62 -9.49
N LYS A 96 -12.68 -11.97 -10.56
CA LYS A 96 -13.61 -13.10 -10.57
C LYS A 96 -12.91 -14.40 -10.18
N ASN A 97 -13.42 -15.04 -9.12
CA ASN A 97 -12.83 -16.26 -8.52
C ASN A 97 -11.38 -16.09 -8.05
N VAL A 98 -10.97 -14.86 -7.74
CA VAL A 98 -9.66 -14.55 -7.18
C VAL A 98 -9.84 -14.12 -5.74
N GLN A 99 -8.92 -14.56 -4.88
CA GLN A 99 -8.75 -14.01 -3.54
C GLN A 99 -7.62 -12.97 -3.65
N LEU A 100 -7.98 -11.70 -3.76
CA LEU A 100 -7.03 -10.59 -3.93
C LEU A 100 -5.98 -10.54 -2.83
N HIS A 101 -6.38 -10.74 -1.57
CA HIS A 101 -5.46 -10.67 -0.42
C HIS A 101 -4.35 -11.73 -0.50
N ASP A 102 -4.69 -12.97 -0.86
CA ASP A 102 -3.73 -14.06 -1.09
C ASP A 102 -2.78 -13.71 -2.24
N LYS A 103 -3.33 -13.26 -3.37
CA LYS A 103 -2.52 -12.92 -4.56
C LYS A 103 -1.61 -11.72 -4.32
N TYR A 104 -2.06 -10.76 -3.52
CA TYR A 104 -1.23 -9.64 -3.11
C TYR A 104 -0.08 -10.09 -2.21
N ARG A 105 -0.34 -11.00 -1.25
CA ARG A 105 0.73 -11.58 -0.42
C ARG A 105 1.75 -12.35 -1.25
N ASP A 106 1.30 -13.19 -2.19
CA ASP A 106 2.18 -13.88 -3.15
C ASP A 106 3.08 -12.88 -3.91
N TYR A 107 2.51 -11.77 -4.37
CA TYR A 107 3.24 -10.72 -5.11
C TYR A 107 4.33 -10.06 -4.26
N ILE A 108 4.01 -9.71 -3.02
CA ILE A 108 4.96 -9.09 -2.09
C ILE A 108 6.09 -10.06 -1.70
N GLU A 109 5.76 -11.33 -1.43
CA GLU A 109 6.75 -12.36 -1.11
C GLU A 109 7.73 -12.59 -2.27
N ALA A 110 7.24 -12.62 -3.51
CA ALA A 110 8.08 -12.74 -4.70
C ALA A 110 9.08 -11.58 -4.83
N LYS A 111 8.67 -10.33 -4.51
CA LYS A 111 9.57 -9.17 -4.50
C LYS A 111 10.61 -9.19 -3.38
N LYS A 112 10.29 -9.80 -2.23
CA LYS A 112 11.26 -9.92 -1.11
C LYS A 112 12.39 -10.90 -1.43
N GLN A 113 12.22 -11.76 -2.44
CA GLN A 113 13.20 -12.76 -2.87
C GLN A 113 14.01 -12.36 -4.12
N SER A 114 13.66 -11.24 -4.78
CA SER A 114 14.30 -10.70 -5.98
C SER A 114 15.35 -9.65 -5.65
#